data_AF-A0A1E1L507-F1
#
_entry.id   AF-A0A1E1L507-F1
#
_cell.length_a   1.000
_cell.length_b   1.000
_cell.length_c   1.000
_cell.angle_alpha   90.00
_cell.angle_beta   90.00
_cell.angle_gamma   90.00
#
_symmetry.space_group_name_H-M   'P 1'
#
loop_
_entity.id
_entity.type
_entity.pdbx_description
1 polymer ?
#
loop_
_entity_poly.entity_id
_entity_poly.type
_entity_poly.pdbx_seq_one_letter_code
_entity_poly.pdbx_strand_id
1 'polypeptide(L)'
;MGGPNLEVFKFGMYIMFPIGIMYYYGTNLDKRFAVPDFWPKPEQTNRIPFDKDEIHSELERLRQRRMYLRSKRLEQESAGGAQNKGSGDGQ
;
A
#
# COMPACT_ATOMS: atom_id res chain seq x y z
N MET A 1 -35.14 -35.09 -35.08
CA MET A 1 -33.81 -35.19 -34.44
C MET A 1 -32.77 -35.19 -35.55
N GLY A 2 -32.02 -34.11 -35.71
CA GLY A 2 -30.99 -34.03 -36.75
C GLY A 2 -29.94 -35.09 -36.46
N GLY A 3 -29.66 -35.93 -37.46
CA GLY A 3 -28.79 -37.11 -37.31
C GLY A 3 -27.33 -36.78 -36.97
N PRO A 4 -26.42 -37.76 -37.06
CA PRO A 4 -25.03 -37.67 -36.54
C PRO A 4 -24.24 -36.44 -37.03
N ASN A 5 -24.57 -35.88 -38.20
CA ASN A 5 -23.95 -34.65 -38.71
C ASN A 5 -24.20 -33.42 -37.80
N LEU A 6 -25.35 -33.35 -37.14
CA LEU A 6 -25.68 -32.25 -36.24
C LEU A 6 -24.87 -32.33 -34.92
N GLU A 7 -24.57 -33.55 -34.48
CA GLU A 7 -23.72 -33.80 -33.32
C GLU A 7 -22.28 -33.40 -33.61
N VAL A 8 -21.73 -33.79 -34.76
CA VAL A 8 -20.38 -33.38 -35.20
C VAL A 8 -20.24 -31.86 -35.27
N PHE A 9 -21.26 -31.15 -35.76
CA PHE A 9 -21.26 -29.69 -35.76
C PHE A 9 -21.25 -29.10 -34.35
N LYS A 10 -22.07 -29.62 -33.43
CA LYS A 10 -22.07 -29.18 -32.02
C LYS A 10 -20.71 -29.42 -31.36
N PHE A 11 -20.12 -30.60 -31.55
CA PHE A 11 -18.81 -30.92 -31.00
C PHE A 11 -17.71 -30.03 -31.59
N GLY A 12 -17.76 -29.78 -32.90
CA GLY A 12 -16.86 -28.82 -33.55
C GLY A 12 -16.98 -27.41 -32.96
N MET A 13 -18.20 -26.92 -32.73
CA MET A 13 -18.42 -25.63 -32.08
C MET A 13 -17.87 -25.60 -30.66
N TYR A 14 -18.10 -26.64 -29.86
CA TYR A 14 -17.61 -26.71 -28.48
C TYR A 14 -16.09 -26.80 -28.36
N ILE A 15 -15.40 -27.32 -29.38
CA ILE A 15 -13.93 -27.36 -29.41
C ILE A 15 -13.37 -26.04 -29.98
N MET A 16 -13.94 -25.53 -31.06
CA MET A 16 -13.45 -24.33 -31.74
C MET A 16 -13.70 -23.05 -30.94
N PHE A 17 -14.81 -22.97 -30.20
CA PHE A 17 -15.14 -21.80 -29.38
C PHE A 17 -14.08 -21.50 -28.29
N PRO A 18 -13.71 -22.44 -27.39
CA PRO A 18 -12.69 -22.18 -26.38
C PRO A 18 -11.30 -21.98 -26.99
N ILE A 19 -10.94 -22.72 -28.04
CA ILE A 19 -9.64 -22.58 -28.72
C ILE A 19 -9.52 -21.20 -29.38
N GLY A 20 -10.59 -20.72 -30.05
CA GLY A 20 -10.61 -19.40 -30.68
C GLY A 20 -10.51 -18.26 -29.66
N ILE A 21 -11.23 -18.38 -28.54
CA ILE A 21 -11.14 -17.42 -27.42
C ILE A 21 -9.73 -17.41 -26.83
N MET A 22 -9.13 -18.58 -26.61
CA MET A 22 -7.74 -18.70 -26.14
C MET A 22 -6.74 -18.12 -27.14
N TYR A 23 -6.91 -18.32 -28.44
CA TYR A 23 -6.00 -17.76 -29.44
C TYR A 23 -6.08 -16.23 -29.48
N TYR A 24 -7.30 -15.69 -29.44
CA TYR A 24 -7.54 -14.24 -29.52
C TYR A 24 -7.11 -13.50 -28.25
N TYR A 25 -7.49 -14.01 -27.07
CA TYR A 25 -7.16 -13.34 -25.81
C TYR A 25 -5.86 -13.85 -25.18
N GLY A 26 -5.56 -15.14 -25.26
CA GLY A 26 -4.47 -15.79 -24.53
C GLY A 26 -3.05 -15.42 -24.96
N THR A 27 -2.87 -14.95 -26.20
CA THR A 27 -1.54 -14.58 -26.71
C THR A 27 -1.12 -13.15 -26.34
N ASN A 28 -2.05 -12.30 -25.90
CA ASN A 28 -1.81 -10.87 -25.65
C ASN A 28 -2.42 -10.39 -24.33
N LEU A 29 -2.60 -11.28 -23.35
CA LEU A 29 -3.12 -10.94 -22.02
C LEU A 29 -2.31 -9.81 -21.37
N ASP A 30 -0.98 -9.94 -21.39
CA ASP A 30 -0.08 -9.02 -20.69
C ASP A 30 -0.20 -7.59 -21.22
N LYS A 31 -0.20 -7.39 -22.54
CA LYS A 31 -0.37 -6.06 -23.14
C LYS A 31 -1.79 -5.48 -22.99
N ARG A 32 -2.82 -6.32 -22.91
CA ARG A 32 -4.23 -5.88 -22.84
C ARG A 32 -4.70 -5.61 -21.41
N PHE A 33 -4.11 -6.30 -20.43
CA PHE A 33 -4.55 -6.24 -19.04
C PHE A 33 -3.47 -5.74 -18.07
N ALA A 34 -2.22 -5.52 -18.50
CA ALA A 34 -1.25 -4.81 -17.67
C ALA A 34 -1.71 -3.37 -17.47
N VAL A 35 -1.80 -2.98 -16.20
CA VAL A 35 -2.03 -1.59 -15.82
C VAL A 35 -0.67 -0.89 -15.82
N PRO A 36 -0.45 0.11 -16.69
CA PRO A 36 0.77 0.90 -16.65
C PRO A 36 0.86 1.62 -15.30
N ASP A 37 2.06 1.67 -14.73
CA ASP A 37 2.33 2.30 -13.42
C ASP A 37 1.50 1.72 -12.24
N PHE A 38 1.14 0.43 -12.29
CA PHE A 38 0.43 -0.24 -11.18
C PHE A 38 1.16 -0.10 -9.83
N TRP A 39 2.49 -0.19 -9.85
CA TRP A 39 3.32 0.01 -8.67
C TRP A 39 3.79 1.46 -8.58
N PRO A 40 3.76 2.07 -7.38
CA PRO A 40 4.32 3.41 -7.18
C PRO A 40 5.79 3.41 -7.56
N LYS A 41 6.20 4.48 -8.25
CA LYS A 41 7.57 4.60 -8.74
C LYS A 41 8.55 4.52 -7.57
N PRO A 42 9.77 3.98 -7.75
CA PRO A 42 10.77 3.90 -6.67
C PRO A 42 11.17 5.28 -6.10
N GLU A 43 10.85 6.37 -6.82
CA GLU A 43 10.97 7.76 -6.35
C GLU A 43 9.91 8.15 -5.32
N GLN A 44 8.71 7.55 -5.39
CA GLN A 44 7.61 7.75 -4.45
C GLN A 44 7.71 6.81 -3.25
N THR A 45 8.61 5.83 -3.31
CA THR A 45 8.88 4.92 -2.19
C THR A 45 9.89 5.56 -1.25
N ASN A 46 9.70 5.37 0.05
CA ASN A 46 10.58 5.90 1.07
C ASN A 46 11.98 5.29 0.89
N ARG A 47 12.97 6.11 0.51
CA ARG A 47 14.36 5.66 0.34
C ARG A 47 15.01 5.62 1.72
N ILE A 48 15.33 4.42 2.18
CA ILE A 48 16.09 4.23 3.41
C ILE A 48 17.51 4.72 3.12
N PRO A 49 18.11 5.57 3.98
CA PRO A 49 19.51 5.97 3.83
C PRO A 49 20.40 4.73 3.85
N PHE A 50 21.25 4.55 2.82
CA PHE A 50 22.16 3.41 2.73
C PHE A 50 23.58 3.76 3.19
N ASP A 51 23.93 5.05 3.20
CA ASP A 51 25.24 5.53 3.64
C ASP A 51 25.28 5.76 5.16
N LYS A 52 26.35 5.32 5.81
CA LYS A 52 26.50 5.38 7.28
C LYS A 52 26.37 6.81 7.82
N ASP A 53 26.98 7.78 7.15
CA ASP A 53 26.97 9.18 7.60
C ASP A 53 25.56 9.80 7.49
N GLU A 54 24.80 9.44 6.45
CA GLU A 54 23.41 9.86 6.27
C GLU A 54 22.51 9.23 7.35
N ILE A 55 22.72 7.95 7.67
CA ILE A 55 22.02 7.26 8.77
C ILE A 55 22.29 7.95 10.12
N HIS A 56 23.53 8.34 10.39
CA HIS A 56 23.89 9.00 11.66
C HIS A 56 23.24 10.37 11.80
N SER A 57 23.27 11.20 10.75
CA SER A 57 22.64 12.52 10.77
C SER A 57 21.11 12.46 10.91
N GLU A 58 20.45 11.52 10.22
CA GLU A 58 19.01 11.33 10.34
C GLU A 58 18.62 10.76 11.72
N LEU A 59 19.45 9.89 12.30
CA LEU A 59 19.27 9.39 13.66
C LEU A 59 19.39 10.51 14.71
N GLU A 60 20.34 11.43 14.53
CA GLU A 60 20.47 12.61 15.40
C GLU A 60 19.26 13.54 15.30
N ARG A 61 18.78 13.81 14.08
CA ARG A 61 17.54 14.57 13.84
C ARG A 61 16.34 13.94 14.57
N LEU A 62 16.19 12.62 14.47
CA LEU A 62 15.11 11.89 15.13
C LEU A 62 15.24 11.91 16.66
N ARG A 63 16.47 11.81 17.20
CA ARG A 63 16.74 11.93 18.65
C ARG A 63 16.38 13.32 19.17
N GLN A 64 16.78 14.38 18.48
CA GLN A 64 16.46 15.77 18.85
C GLN A 64 14.94 15.99 18.85
N ARG A 65 14.24 15.53 17.79
CA ARG A 65 12.77 15.61 17.72
C ARG A 65 12.10 14.88 18.88
N ARG A 66 12.60 13.70 19.25
CA ARG A 66 12.08 12.93 20.39
C ARG A 66 12.27 13.67 21.72
N MET A 67 13.45 14.26 21.94
CA MET A 67 13.73 15.02 23.16
C MET A 67 12.85 16.27 23.26
N TYR A 68 12.68 17.01 22.17
CA TYR A 68 11.79 18.18 22.12
C TYR A 68 10.32 17.82 22.42
N LEU A 69 9.79 16.75 21.82
CA LEU A 69 8.43 16.29 22.10
C LEU A 69 8.27 15.77 23.53
N ARG A 70 9.35 15.30 24.16
CA ARG A 70 9.34 14.89 25.57
C ARG A 70 9.35 16.10 26.49
N SER A 71 10.19 17.11 26.23
CA SER A 71 10.23 18.34 27.05
C SER A 71 8.90 19.07 27.00
N LYS A 72 8.31 19.21 25.80
CA LYS A 72 7.00 19.84 25.62
C LYS A 72 5.88 19.14 26.40
N ARG A 73 5.90 17.80 26.47
CA ARG A 73 4.94 17.04 27.29
C ARG A 73 5.13 17.30 28.79
N LEU A 74 6.38 17.28 29.26
CA LEU A 74 6.70 17.55 30.67
C LEU A 74 6.32 19.00 31.07
N GLU A 75 6.53 19.98 30.19
CA GLU A 75 6.10 21.36 30.41
C GLU A 75 4.57 21.46 30.53
N GLN A 76 3.82 20.81 29.65
CA GLN A 76 2.36 20.76 29.70
C GLN A 76 1.83 20.06 30.96
N GLU A 77 2.45 18.97 31.38
CA GLU A 77 2.11 18.25 32.62
C GLU A 77 2.41 19.11 33.86
N SER A 78 3.52 19.85 33.87
CA SER A 78 3.87 20.77 34.97
C SER A 78 2.96 21.99 35.05
N ALA A 79 2.51 22.53 33.91
CA ALA A 79 1.58 23.65 33.86
C ALA A 79 0.13 23.25 34.20
N GLY A 80 -0.31 22.06 33.77
CA GLY A 80 -1.64 21.52 34.07
C GLY A 80 -1.78 21.03 35.52
N GLY A 81 -0.70 20.54 36.15
CA GLY A 81 -0.70 20.09 37.54
C GLY A 81 -0.81 21.21 38.58
N ALA A 82 -0.46 22.45 38.22
CA ALA A 82 -0.54 23.61 39.13
C ALA A 82 -1.96 24.21 39.22
N GLN A 83 -2.79 24.06 38.19
CA GLN A 83 -4.16 24.61 38.19
C GLN A 83 -5.17 23.73 38.95
N ASN A 84 -4.90 22.42 39.12
CA ASN A 84 -5.84 21.49 39.77
C ASN A 84 -5.66 21.34 41.30
N LYS A 85 -4.74 22.09 41.92
CA LYS A 85 -4.46 22.01 43.37
C LYS A 85 -5.03 23.18 44.20
N GLY A 86 -5.74 24.13 43.57
CA GLY A 86 -6.24 25.35 44.22
C GLY A 86 -7.75 25.39 44.51
N SER A 87 -8.51 24.34 44.19
CA SER A 87 -9.99 24.37 44.22
C SER A 87 -10.62 23.30 45.14
N GLY A 88 -9.88 22.79 46.14
CA GLY A 88 -10.32 21.67 46.98
C GLY A 88 -10.31 21.87 48.50
N ASP A 89 -9.78 22.97 49.04
CA ASP A 89 -9.74 23.20 50.50
C ASP A 89 -10.60 24.42 50.86
N GLY A 90 -11.84 24.18 51.29
CA GLY A 90 -12.76 25.23 51.72
C GLY A 90 -14.21 24.77 51.89
N GLN A 91 -14.46 23.79 52.74
CA GLN A 91 -15.72 23.59 53.46
C GLN A 91 -15.43 23.26 54.92
#